data_AF-A0A2K4IJB3-F1
#
_entry.id   AF-A0A2K4IJB3-F1
#
_cell.length_a   1.000
_cell.length_b   1.000
_cell.length_c   1.000
_cell.angle_alpha   90.00
_cell.angle_beta   90.00
_cell.angle_gamma   90.00
#
_symmetry.space_group_name_H-M   'P 1'
#
loop_
_entity.id
_entity.type
_entity.pdbx_description
1 polymer ?
#
loop_
_entity_poly.entity_id
_entity_poly.type
_entity_poly.pdbx_seq_one_letter_code
_entity_poly.pdbx_strand_id
1 'polypeptide(L)'
;MHDTNLLQLINDDFAPAQDLLELLQTESLALHGRDMPLLEEILARKQALIILLEQHGRKRSEILASLGLSTDRQGLEQLASQSSIGAQLLTQGDALTDLIAQCQAANVKNGQSIQIQQATTANQLKILTGGEPPALYDASGTFAKPAKPRTLSQA
;
A
#
# COMPACT_ATOMS: atom_id res chain seq x y z
N MET A 1 15.95 -5.64 -30.40
CA MET A 1 15.84 -6.72 -29.39
C MET A 1 15.52 -6.18 -27.99
N HIS A 2 16.08 -5.05 -27.56
CA HIS A 2 15.74 -4.42 -26.27
C HIS A 2 14.27 -3.95 -26.18
N ASP A 3 13.72 -3.49 -27.29
CA ASP A 3 12.33 -3.10 -27.49
C ASP A 3 11.35 -4.27 -27.27
N THR A 4 11.63 -5.44 -27.85
CA THR A 4 10.79 -6.64 -27.66
C THR A 4 10.87 -7.16 -26.21
N ASN A 5 12.05 -7.10 -25.60
CA ASN A 5 12.23 -7.50 -24.21
C ASN A 5 11.50 -6.56 -23.24
N LEU A 6 11.55 -5.25 -23.48
CA LEU A 6 10.81 -4.27 -22.69
C LEU A 6 9.30 -4.47 -22.82
N LEU A 7 8.80 -4.72 -24.04
CA LEU A 7 7.39 -5.03 -24.26
C LEU A 7 6.95 -6.28 -23.51
N GLN A 8 7.78 -7.33 -23.51
CA GLN A 8 7.51 -8.55 -22.76
C GLN A 8 7.44 -8.28 -21.25
N LEU A 9 8.39 -7.52 -20.69
CA LEU A 9 8.37 -7.15 -19.27
C LEU A 9 7.09 -6.37 -18.91
N ILE A 10 6.70 -5.39 -19.72
CA ILE A 10 5.45 -4.64 -19.52
C ILE A 10 4.25 -5.59 -19.54
N ASN A 11 4.22 -6.55 -20.47
CA ASN A 11 3.15 -7.54 -20.54
C ASN A 11 3.12 -8.46 -19.30
N ASP A 12 4.29 -8.88 -18.82
CA ASP A 12 4.45 -9.74 -17.65
C ASP A 12 4.03 -9.03 -16.34
N ASP A 13 3.97 -7.69 -16.33
CA ASP A 13 3.52 -6.90 -15.18
C ASP A 13 1.99 -6.79 -15.03
N PHE A 14 1.21 -7.05 -16.09
CA PHE A 14 -0.24 -6.92 -16.01
C PHE A 14 -0.86 -7.94 -15.05
N ALA A 15 -0.46 -9.22 -15.13
CA ALA A 15 -1.04 -10.24 -14.27
C ALA A 15 -0.77 -9.94 -12.78
N PRO A 16 0.48 -9.69 -12.33
CA PRO A 16 0.75 -9.33 -10.95
C PRO A 16 0.05 -8.04 -10.49
N ALA A 17 -0.06 -7.03 -11.36
CA ALA A 17 -0.75 -5.78 -11.03
C ALA A 17 -2.27 -5.97 -10.91
N GLN A 18 -2.86 -6.83 -11.75
CA GLN A 18 -4.28 -7.17 -11.69
C GLN A 18 -4.60 -7.99 -10.44
N ASP A 19 -3.74 -8.97 -10.11
CA ASP A 19 -3.84 -9.75 -8.88
C ASP A 19 -3.72 -8.85 -7.65
N LEU A 20 -2.82 -7.87 -7.68
CA LEU A 20 -2.67 -6.89 -6.60
C LEU A 20 -3.94 -6.04 -6.45
N LEU A 21 -4.55 -5.59 -7.54
CA LEU A 21 -5.78 -4.82 -7.50
C LEU A 21 -6.94 -5.63 -6.91
N GLU A 22 -7.12 -6.88 -7.33
CA GLU A 22 -8.15 -7.78 -6.78
C GLU A 22 -7.91 -8.06 -5.29
N LEU A 23 -6.65 -8.25 -4.92
CA LEU A 23 -6.25 -8.45 -3.53
C LEU A 23 -6.55 -7.22 -2.66
N LEU A 24 -6.32 -6.01 -3.16
CA LEU A 24 -6.68 -4.76 -2.48
C LEU A 24 -8.20 -4.56 -2.37
N GLN A 25 -8.97 -5.00 -3.35
CA GLN A 25 -10.43 -4.99 -3.26
C GLN A 25 -10.93 -5.97 -2.19
N THR A 26 -10.33 -7.16 -2.13
CA THR A 26 -10.60 -8.16 -1.11
C THR A 26 -10.20 -7.67 0.28
N GLU A 27 -9.04 -7.00 0.41
CA GLU A 27 -8.60 -6.34 1.64
C GLU A 27 -9.65 -5.34 2.13
N SER A 28 -10.25 -4.56 1.23
CA SER A 28 -11.32 -3.63 1.57
C SER A 28 -12.51 -4.35 2.22
N LEU A 29 -12.96 -5.46 1.65
CA LEU A 29 -14.07 -6.26 2.20
C LEU A 29 -13.71 -6.89 3.55
N ALA A 30 -12.50 -7.46 3.67
CA ALA A 30 -12.00 -8.07 4.89
C ALA A 30 -11.88 -7.04 6.04
N LEU A 31 -11.45 -5.81 5.73
CA LEU A 31 -11.41 -4.70 6.69
C LEU A 31 -12.80 -4.34 7.21
N HIS A 32 -13.83 -4.34 6.36
CA HIS A 32 -15.20 -4.09 6.80
C HIS A 32 -15.75 -5.24 7.66
N GLY A 33 -15.46 -6.48 7.28
CA GLY A 33 -15.85 -7.69 8.02
C GLY A 33 -15.04 -7.94 9.30
N ARG A 34 -13.93 -7.23 9.50
CA ARG A 34 -12.95 -7.45 10.59
C ARG A 34 -12.40 -8.89 10.61
N ASP A 35 -12.22 -9.47 9.44
CA ASP A 35 -11.71 -10.84 9.28
C ASP A 35 -10.17 -10.84 9.42
N MET A 36 -9.68 -10.94 10.66
CA MET A 36 -8.26 -10.86 10.96
C MET A 36 -7.42 -11.98 10.31
N PRO A 37 -7.86 -13.26 10.32
CA PRO A 37 -7.14 -14.33 9.61
C PRO A 37 -6.99 -14.06 8.11
N LEU A 38 -8.06 -13.59 7.45
CA LEU A 38 -8.02 -13.24 6.04
C LEU A 38 -7.07 -12.06 5.76
N LEU A 39 -7.05 -11.05 6.65
CA LEU A 39 -6.15 -9.90 6.51
C LEU A 39 -4.66 -10.30 6.58
N GLU A 40 -4.30 -11.27 7.43
CA GLU A 40 -2.93 -11.78 7.50
C GLU A 40 -2.51 -12.51 6.22
N GLU A 41 -3.40 -13.33 5.64
CA GLU A 41 -3.17 -13.99 4.36
C GLU A 41 -3.01 -12.98 3.22
N ILE A 42 -3.88 -11.97 3.19
CA ILE A 42 -3.83 -10.87 2.22
C ILE A 42 -2.50 -10.12 2.32
N LEU A 43 -2.03 -9.82 3.53
CA LEU A 43 -0.77 -9.11 3.75
C LEU A 43 0.42 -9.87 3.15
N ALA A 44 0.50 -11.19 3.38
CA ALA A 44 1.58 -12.02 2.85
C ALA A 44 1.59 -12.04 1.31
N ARG A 45 0.42 -12.21 0.68
CA ARG A 45 0.26 -12.21 -0.77
C ARG A 45 0.60 -10.85 -1.39
N LYS A 46 0.15 -9.76 -0.75
CA LYS A 46 0.41 -8.38 -1.17
C LYS A 46 1.89 -8.06 -1.17
N GLN A 47 2.61 -8.48 -0.12
CA GLN A 47 4.06 -8.28 -0.03
C GLN A 47 4.81 -9.00 -1.16
N ALA A 48 4.42 -10.24 -1.49
CA ALA A 48 5.04 -10.99 -2.59
C ALA A 48 4.83 -10.30 -3.95
N LEU A 49 3.60 -9.84 -4.24
CA LEU A 49 3.29 -9.14 -5.48
C LEU A 49 4.02 -7.80 -5.61
N ILE A 50 4.13 -7.03 -4.52
CA ILE A 50 4.88 -5.77 -4.51
C ILE A 50 6.36 -6.01 -4.85
N ILE A 51 6.98 -7.01 -4.22
CA ILE A 51 8.39 -7.36 -4.49
C ILE A 51 8.58 -7.74 -5.96
N LEU A 52 7.66 -8.51 -6.54
CA LEU A 52 7.71 -8.91 -7.94
C LEU A 52 7.62 -7.69 -8.89
N LEU A 53 6.62 -6.83 -8.69
CA LEU A 53 6.43 -5.61 -9.48
C LEU A 53 7.60 -4.64 -9.35
N GLU A 54 8.21 -4.52 -8.16
CA GLU A 54 9.43 -3.74 -7.98
C GLU A 54 10.61 -4.30 -8.77
N GLN A 55 10.81 -5.63 -8.75
CA GLN A 55 11.88 -6.27 -9.53
C GLN A 55 11.71 -6.04 -11.02
N HIS A 56 10.48 -6.18 -11.53
CA HIS A 56 10.18 -5.89 -12.93
C HIS A 56 10.40 -4.40 -13.26
N GLY A 57 9.93 -3.49 -12.39
CA GLY A 57 10.16 -2.06 -12.53
C GLY A 57 11.64 -1.71 -12.64
N ARG A 58 12.49 -2.31 -11.78
CA ARG A 58 13.95 -2.12 -11.86
C ARG A 58 14.53 -2.61 -13.19
N LYS A 59 14.14 -3.81 -13.65
CA LYS A 59 14.59 -4.33 -14.95
C LYS A 59 14.19 -3.41 -16.12
N ARG A 60 12.96 -2.88 -16.13
CA ARG A 60 12.52 -1.92 -17.17
C ARG A 60 13.38 -0.64 -17.14
N SER A 61 13.63 -0.10 -15.95
CA SER A 61 14.48 1.08 -15.77
C SER A 61 15.93 0.83 -16.19
N GLU A 62 16.49 -0.34 -15.87
CA GLU A 62 17.84 -0.74 -16.29
C GLU A 62 17.96 -0.84 -17.82
N ILE A 63 16.94 -1.35 -18.50
CA ILE A 63 16.91 -1.40 -19.97
C ILE A 63 16.94 0.01 -20.55
N LEU A 64 16.08 0.92 -20.07
CA LEU A 64 16.08 2.31 -20.54
C LEU A 64 17.41 3.01 -20.26
N ALA A 65 17.96 2.83 -19.05
CA ALA A 65 19.24 3.40 -18.67
C ALA A 65 20.40 2.85 -19.51
N SER A 66 20.39 1.56 -19.86
CA SER A 66 21.42 0.93 -20.71
C SER A 66 21.44 1.50 -22.14
N LEU A 67 20.31 2.07 -22.58
CA LEU A 67 20.16 2.74 -23.87
C LEU A 67 20.46 4.25 -23.77
N GLY A 68 20.85 4.76 -22.60
CA GLY A 68 21.09 6.18 -22.35
C GLY A 68 19.81 7.03 -22.35
N LEU A 69 18.65 6.39 -22.19
CA LEU A 69 17.34 7.03 -22.16
C LEU A 69 16.91 7.35 -20.72
N SER A 70 16.00 8.31 -20.56
CA SER A 70 15.39 8.56 -19.26
C SER A 70 14.59 7.32 -18.79
N THR A 71 14.55 7.06 -17.48
CA THR A 71 13.83 5.90 -16.92
C THR A 71 12.36 6.23 -16.64
N ASP A 72 11.75 7.01 -17.52
CA ASP A 72 10.39 7.54 -17.39
C ASP A 72 9.61 7.40 -18.71
N ARG A 73 8.43 7.99 -18.74
CA ARG A 73 7.57 8.02 -19.93
C ARG A 73 8.27 8.63 -21.15
N GLN A 74 9.10 9.66 -20.97
CA GLN A 74 9.81 10.31 -22.07
C GLN A 74 10.85 9.38 -22.69
N GLY A 75 11.58 8.62 -21.87
CA GLY A 75 12.51 7.61 -22.39
C GLY A 75 11.82 6.48 -23.14
N LEU A 76 10.63 6.06 -22.68
CA LEU A 76 9.81 5.08 -23.39
C LEU A 76 9.34 5.62 -24.77
N GLU A 77 8.94 6.89 -24.84
CA GLU A 77 8.56 7.56 -26.09
C GLU A 77 9.73 7.69 -27.07
N GLN A 78 10.91 8.04 -26.58
CA GLN A 78 12.13 8.08 -27.38
C GLN A 78 12.47 6.71 -27.96
N LEU A 79 12.38 5.64 -27.16
CA LEU A 79 12.58 4.27 -27.64
C LEU A 79 11.52 3.86 -28.68
N ALA A 80 10.26 4.18 -28.41
CA ALA A 80 9.14 3.88 -29.29
C ALA A 80 9.26 4.57 -30.66
N SER A 81 9.77 5.80 -30.70
CA SER A 81 9.97 6.55 -31.95
C SER A 81 10.94 5.88 -32.93
N GLN A 82 11.83 5.01 -32.42
CA GLN A 82 12.87 4.33 -33.19
C GLN A 82 12.58 2.84 -33.41
N SER A 83 11.45 2.33 -32.91
CA SER A 83 11.08 0.92 -32.97
C SER A 83 9.83 0.68 -33.81
N SER A 84 9.80 -0.44 -34.54
CA SER A 84 8.63 -0.90 -35.30
C SER A 84 7.46 -1.29 -34.40
N ILE A 85 7.70 -1.62 -33.12
CA ILE A 85 6.69 -1.94 -32.12
C ILE A 85 6.39 -0.77 -31.17
N GLY A 86 6.85 0.44 -31.50
CA GLY A 86 6.73 1.62 -30.64
C GLY A 86 5.31 1.95 -30.22
N ALA A 87 4.35 1.85 -31.13
CA ALA A 87 2.93 2.09 -30.81
C ALA A 87 2.41 1.12 -29.73
N GLN A 88 2.77 -0.17 -29.84
CA GLN A 88 2.38 -1.17 -28.85
C GLN A 88 3.04 -0.94 -27.50
N LEU A 89 4.33 -0.57 -27.48
CA LEU A 89 5.06 -0.22 -26.26
C LEU A 89 4.39 0.93 -25.51
N LEU A 90 3.98 1.98 -26.21
CA LEU A 90 3.31 3.13 -25.60
C LEU A 90 1.94 2.77 -25.07
N THR A 91 1.12 2.08 -25.86
CA THR A 91 -0.22 1.64 -25.44
C THR A 91 -0.17 0.73 -24.22
N GLN A 92 0.73 -0.26 -24.21
CA GLN A 92 0.85 -1.17 -23.06
C GLN A 92 1.46 -0.45 -21.85
N GLY A 93 2.42 0.46 -22.06
CA GLY A 93 2.98 1.26 -20.98
C GLY A 93 1.94 2.18 -20.32
N ASP A 94 1.06 2.79 -21.10
CA ASP A 94 -0.06 3.60 -20.59
C ASP A 94 -1.04 2.75 -19.79
N ALA A 95 -1.47 1.62 -20.36
CA ALA A 95 -2.39 0.71 -19.69
C ALA A 95 -1.84 0.17 -18.37
N LEU A 96 -0.54 -0.16 -18.31
CA LEU A 96 0.11 -0.58 -17.07
C LEU A 96 0.16 0.57 -16.05
N THR A 97 0.45 1.79 -16.50
CA THR A 97 0.48 2.99 -15.63
C THR A 97 -0.89 3.23 -15.00
N ASP A 98 -1.97 3.12 -15.80
CA ASP A 98 -3.34 3.26 -15.32
C ASP A 98 -3.71 2.17 -14.31
N LEU A 99 -3.28 0.93 -14.53
CA LEU A 99 -3.52 -0.19 -13.60
C LEU A 99 -2.79 0.00 -12.26
N ILE A 100 -1.55 0.47 -12.29
CA ILE A 100 -0.79 0.79 -11.08
C ILE A 100 -1.42 1.97 -10.33
N ALA A 101 -1.91 2.98 -11.04
CA ALA A 101 -2.64 4.09 -10.44
C ALA A 101 -3.93 3.61 -9.73
N GLN A 102 -4.65 2.65 -10.31
CA GLN A 102 -5.81 2.02 -9.67
C GLN A 102 -5.42 1.26 -8.39
N CYS A 103 -4.33 0.50 -8.42
CA CYS A 103 -3.79 -0.16 -7.23
C CYS A 103 -3.47 0.86 -6.12
N GLN A 104 -2.80 1.96 -6.46
CA GLN A 104 -2.49 3.02 -5.51
C GLN A 104 -3.76 3.63 -4.89
N ALA A 105 -4.75 3.94 -5.72
CA ALA A 105 -6.02 4.49 -5.25
C ALA A 105 -6.77 3.53 -4.31
N ALA A 106 -6.80 2.23 -4.62
CA ALA A 106 -7.39 1.22 -3.75
C ALA A 106 -6.65 1.11 -2.41
N ASN A 107 -5.31 1.08 -2.43
CA ASN A 107 -4.49 1.02 -1.22
C ASN A 107 -4.68 2.26 -0.33
N VAL A 108 -4.81 3.45 -0.90
CA VAL A 108 -5.11 4.69 -0.15
C VAL A 108 -6.46 4.58 0.57
N LYS A 109 -7.50 4.09 -0.10
CA LYS A 109 -8.83 3.89 0.50
C LYS A 109 -8.79 2.88 1.65
N ASN A 110 -8.07 1.77 1.48
CA ASN A 110 -7.90 0.77 2.54
C ASN A 110 -7.15 1.36 3.74
N GLY A 111 -6.07 2.11 3.49
CA GLY A 111 -5.32 2.83 4.52
C GLY A 111 -6.19 3.80 5.33
N GLN A 112 -7.04 4.58 4.67
CA GLN A 112 -8.01 5.46 5.35
C GLN A 112 -8.97 4.68 6.24
N SER A 113 -9.49 3.54 5.75
CA SER A 113 -10.40 2.67 6.51
C SER A 113 -9.73 2.12 7.77
N ILE A 114 -8.47 1.68 7.66
CA ILE A 114 -7.66 1.21 8.79
C ILE A 114 -7.50 2.31 9.84
N GLN A 115 -7.14 3.53 9.42
CA GLN A 115 -6.97 4.66 10.35
C GLN A 115 -8.25 4.97 11.14
N ILE A 116 -9.41 4.99 10.46
CA ILE A 116 -10.71 5.21 11.09
C ILE A 116 -11.03 4.10 12.10
N GLN A 117 -10.77 2.84 11.74
CA GLN A 117 -11.01 1.70 12.61
C GLN A 117 -10.11 1.72 13.85
N GLN A 118 -8.84 2.07 13.69
CA GLN A 118 -7.89 2.23 14.79
C GLN A 118 -8.35 3.34 15.76
N ALA A 119 -8.74 4.50 15.24
CA ALA A 119 -9.24 5.61 16.06
C ALA A 119 -10.52 5.22 16.83
N THR A 120 -11.45 4.54 16.17
CA THR A 120 -12.69 4.06 16.79
C THR A 120 -12.41 3.05 17.89
N THR A 121 -11.52 2.08 17.64
CA THR A 121 -11.14 1.05 18.61
C THR A 121 -10.41 1.66 19.80
N ALA A 122 -9.49 2.60 19.57
CA ALA A 122 -8.79 3.31 20.64
C ALA A 122 -9.77 4.08 21.55
N ASN A 123 -10.78 4.73 20.96
CA ASN A 123 -11.83 5.40 21.73
C ASN A 123 -12.69 4.41 22.53
N GLN A 124 -13.08 3.28 21.93
CA GLN A 124 -13.82 2.22 22.62
C GLN A 124 -13.03 1.67 23.82
N LEU A 125 -11.74 1.39 23.63
CA LEU A 125 -10.86 0.95 24.71
C LEU A 125 -10.75 2.02 25.81
N LYS A 126 -10.60 3.30 25.45
CA LYS A 126 -10.57 4.41 26.42
C LYS A 126 -11.83 4.49 27.27
N ILE A 127 -13.00 4.26 26.66
CA ILE A 127 -14.28 4.24 27.38
C ILE A 127 -14.34 3.04 28.33
N LEU A 128 -13.97 1.84 27.86
CA LEU A 128 -14.00 0.62 28.66
C LEU A 128 -12.99 0.63 29.82
N THR A 129 -11.84 1.28 29.65
CA THR A 129 -10.81 1.39 30.70
C THR A 129 -11.01 2.57 31.64
N GLY A 130 -12.09 3.35 31.48
CA GLY A 130 -12.45 4.45 32.37
C GLY A 130 -11.69 5.76 32.13
N GLY A 131 -10.94 5.87 31.04
CA GLY A 131 -10.15 7.05 30.71
C GLY A 131 -9.07 7.39 31.74
N GLU A 132 -8.52 8.60 31.62
CA GLU A 132 -7.61 9.13 32.66
C GLU A 132 -8.47 9.61 33.83
N PRO A 133 -8.23 9.15 35.08
CA PRO A 133 -9.06 9.53 36.20
C PRO A 133 -8.99 11.06 36.39
N PRO A 134 -10.12 11.74 36.60
CA PRO A 134 -10.12 13.17 36.83
C PRO A 134 -9.26 13.47 38.07
N ALA A 135 -8.48 14.55 38.00
CA ALA A 135 -7.78 15.06 39.17
C ALA A 135 -8.85 15.38 40.23
N LEU A 136 -8.87 14.61 41.32
CA LEU A 136 -9.78 14.83 42.43
C LEU A 136 -9.27 16.02 43.26
N TYR A 137 -10.16 16.77 43.89
CA TYR A 137 -9.74 17.82 44.82
C TYR A 137 -9.08 17.21 46.06
N ASP A 138 -7.93 17.74 46.46
CA ASP A 138 -7.33 17.46 47.75
C ASP A 138 -8.05 18.22 48.87
N ALA A 139 -7.73 17.92 50.14
CA ALA A 139 -8.32 18.58 51.30
C ALA A 139 -8.04 20.10 51.36
N SER A 140 -7.15 20.62 50.52
CA SER A 140 -6.86 22.05 50.33
C SER A 140 -7.61 22.69 49.16
N GLY A 141 -8.50 21.96 48.47
CA GLY A 141 -9.26 22.48 47.33
C GLY A 141 -8.45 22.63 46.05
N THR A 142 -7.26 22.03 45.97
CA THR A 142 -6.41 22.03 44.77
C THR A 142 -6.54 20.69 44.04
N PHE A 143 -6.30 20.65 42.73
CA PHE A 143 -6.31 19.41 41.96
C PHE A 143 -5.18 18.47 42.42
N ALA A 144 -5.53 17.33 43.01
CA ALA A 144 -4.58 16.28 43.37
C ALA A 144 -3.99 15.67 42.10
N LYS A 145 -2.67 15.47 42.07
CA LYS A 145 -2.01 14.76 40.97
C LYS A 145 -2.59 13.34 40.88
N PRO A 146 -3.05 12.88 39.70
CA PRO A 146 -3.63 11.55 39.57
C PRO A 146 -2.60 10.49 39.96
N ALA A 147 -2.99 9.57 40.85
CA ALA A 147 -2.16 8.46 41.25
C ALA A 147 -1.99 7.51 40.05
N LYS A 148 -0.74 7.29 39.63
CA LYS A 148 -0.40 6.44 38.49
C LYS A 148 -0.83 4.99 38.79
N PRO A 149 -1.65 4.33 37.95
CA PRO A 149 -2.06 2.95 38.21
C PRO A 149 -0.85 2.02 38.17
N ARG A 150 -0.68 1.21 39.22
CA ARG A 150 0.32 0.14 39.28
C ARG A 150 -0.11 -1.01 38.36
N THR A 151 0.81 -1.50 37.55
CA THR A 151 0.60 -2.65 36.66
C THR A 151 0.47 -3.93 37.48
N LEU A 152 -0.58 -4.73 37.19
CA LEU A 152 -0.93 -5.99 37.86
C LEU A 152 0.00 -7.17 37.49
N SER A 153 1.28 -6.93 37.20
CA SER A 153 2.20 -7.95 36.69
C SER A 153 3.14 -8.54 37.75
N GLN A 154 2.81 -8.42 39.04
CA GLN A 154 3.54 -9.08 40.12
C GLN A 154 2.55 -9.72 41.10
N ALA A 155 2.25 -10.99 40.87
CA ALA A 155 1.72 -11.94 41.83
C ALA A 155 2.57 -13.21 41.73
#